data_AF-A0A1H5XKW1-F1
#
_entry.id   AF-A0A1H5XKW1-F1
#
_cell.length_a   1.000
_cell.length_b   1.000
_cell.length_c   1.000
_cell.angle_alpha   90.00
_cell.angle_beta   90.00
_cell.angle_gamma   90.00
#
_symmetry.space_group_name_H-M   'P 1'
#
loop_
_entity.id
_entity.type
_entity.pdbx_description
1 polymer ?
#
loop_
_entity_poly.entity_id
_entity_poly.type
_entity_poly.pdbx_seq_one_letter_code
_entity_poly.pdbx_strand_id
1 'polypeptide(L)'
;MKKQIFSILSTVGMSLLILFGVNKCVFPSNVVYAAGNLENGITIEDEYIIPDKFDWCTYYVLVATNNTGRDVEINADFSATDSKKSVVSLVHDRADAVKDGQQFILYGQFLNENIKGGATFSYDLNVAETDNCTYNMVDIDTNAKEKCIEVSATNYSEKDIQGVGVRTLFTKNGRAVAFDTVNIADVGYTFHGGSTNSQMIGLNASDYDNYIITYISAGFDTEQTF
;
A
#
# COMPACT_ATOMS: atom_id res chain seq x y z
N MET A 1 11.21 17.06 -64.02
CA MET A 1 10.60 17.27 -62.68
C MET A 1 10.02 15.97 -62.09
N LYS A 2 10.78 14.87 -62.03
CA LYS A 2 10.29 13.55 -61.54
C LYS A 2 11.18 12.92 -60.45
N LYS A 3 12.17 13.64 -59.92
CA LYS A 3 13.17 13.09 -58.98
C LYS A 3 13.14 13.69 -57.56
N GLN A 4 12.18 14.57 -57.25
CA GLN A 4 12.09 15.21 -55.92
C GLN A 4 10.94 14.68 -55.04
N ILE A 5 10.07 13.80 -55.55
CA ILE A 5 8.91 13.29 -54.78
C ILE A 5 9.27 12.03 -53.96
N PHE A 6 10.35 11.32 -54.30
CA PHE A 6 10.74 10.09 -53.59
C PHE A 6 11.51 10.29 -52.28
N SER A 7 11.99 11.51 -51.99
CA SER A 7 12.77 11.80 -50.78
C SER A 7 11.91 12.19 -49.57
N ILE A 8 10.62 12.47 -49.76
CA ILE A 8 9.73 12.91 -48.68
C ILE A 8 8.95 11.72 -48.10
N LEU A 9 8.71 10.67 -48.88
CA LEU A 9 8.01 9.46 -48.43
C LEU A 9 8.86 8.55 -47.53
N SER A 10 10.19 8.55 -47.69
CA SER A 10 11.09 7.73 -46.88
C SER A 10 11.33 8.30 -45.47
N THR A 11 11.22 9.62 -45.27
CA THR A 11 11.40 10.25 -43.95
C THR A 11 10.14 10.15 -43.08
N VAL A 12 8.95 10.12 -43.70
CA VAL A 12 7.68 9.94 -42.98
C VAL A 12 7.50 8.47 -42.53
N GLY A 13 8.01 7.50 -43.29
CA GLY A 13 7.97 6.08 -42.92
C GLY A 13 8.82 5.71 -41.69
N MET A 14 9.97 6.36 -41.50
CA MET A 14 10.81 6.14 -40.31
C MET A 14 10.25 6.80 -39.04
N SER A 15 9.46 7.86 -39.21
CA SER A 15 8.88 8.63 -38.10
C SER A 15 7.63 7.97 -37.51
N LEU A 16 6.95 7.10 -38.26
CA LEU A 16 5.81 6.31 -37.76
C LEU A 16 6.22 5.09 -36.94
N LEU A 17 7.44 4.56 -37.10
CA LEU A 17 7.91 3.39 -36.36
C LEU A 17 8.32 3.72 -34.91
N ILE A 18 8.53 5.00 -34.58
CA ILE A 18 8.83 5.46 -33.21
C ILE A 18 7.55 5.63 -32.38
N LEU A 19 6.38 5.76 -33.02
CA LEU A 19 5.08 5.89 -32.31
C LEU A 19 4.50 4.56 -31.81
N PHE A 20 4.99 3.42 -32.32
CA PHE A 20 4.58 2.08 -31.87
C PHE A 20 5.68 1.33 -31.08
N GLY A 21 6.85 1.95 -30.89
CA GLY A 21 8.03 1.35 -30.26
C GLY A 21 8.18 1.63 -28.76
N VAL A 22 7.18 2.23 -28.12
CA VAL A 22 7.17 2.31 -26.65
C VAL A 22 6.73 0.94 -26.12
N ASN A 23 7.72 0.07 -25.92
CA ASN A 23 7.69 -0.85 -24.78
C ASN A 23 7.54 0.00 -23.52
N LYS A 24 6.35 0.52 -23.27
CA LYS A 24 5.91 0.67 -21.91
C LYS A 24 5.69 -0.77 -21.48
N CYS A 25 6.59 -1.28 -20.64
CA CYS A 25 6.18 -2.20 -19.59
C CYS A 25 5.06 -1.49 -18.82
N VAL A 26 3.86 -1.46 -19.40
CA VAL A 26 2.64 -1.26 -18.66
C VAL A 26 2.53 -2.57 -17.93
N PHE A 27 3.08 -2.63 -16.73
CA PHE A 27 2.57 -3.57 -15.76
C PHE A 27 1.15 -3.09 -15.50
N PRO A 28 0.09 -3.74 -16.04
CA PRO A 28 -1.22 -3.47 -15.51
C PRO A 28 -1.13 -3.79 -14.02
N SER A 29 -1.53 -2.84 -13.17
CA SER A 29 -1.90 -3.20 -11.80
C SER A 29 -3.03 -4.22 -11.95
N ASN A 30 -2.67 -5.48 -11.78
CA ASN A 30 -3.64 -6.55 -11.82
C ASN A 30 -4.33 -6.50 -10.47
N VAL A 31 -5.65 -6.26 -10.50
CA VAL A 31 -6.51 -6.67 -9.41
C VAL A 31 -6.45 -8.20 -9.41
N VAL A 32 -5.87 -8.77 -8.37
CA VAL A 32 -5.97 -10.21 -8.14
C VAL A 32 -7.27 -10.40 -7.37
N TYR A 33 -8.20 -11.18 -7.93
CA TYR A 33 -9.46 -11.44 -7.26
C TYR A 33 -9.20 -12.26 -6.00
N ALA A 34 -9.63 -11.75 -4.85
CA ALA A 34 -9.49 -12.40 -3.55
C ALA A 34 -9.94 -13.86 -3.64
N ALA A 35 -9.08 -14.77 -3.18
CA ALA A 35 -9.50 -16.13 -2.90
C ALA A 35 -10.42 -16.08 -1.68
N GLY A 36 -11.74 -16.00 -1.91
CA GLY A 36 -12.72 -16.01 -0.84
C GLY A 36 -12.54 -17.25 0.05
N ASN A 37 -11.95 -17.05 1.22
CA ASN A 37 -12.09 -17.87 2.43
C ASN A 37 -11.63 -17.07 3.66
N LEU A 38 -12.42 -17.19 4.72
CA LEU A 38 -12.20 -16.63 6.05
C LEU A 38 -11.01 -17.33 6.72
N GLU A 39 -9.79 -16.92 6.45
CA GLU A 39 -8.69 -17.30 7.34
C GLU A 39 -8.85 -16.51 8.65
N ASN A 40 -9.15 -17.24 9.72
CA ASN A 40 -9.19 -16.74 11.09
C ASN A 40 -10.14 -15.57 11.36
N GLY A 41 -11.13 -15.32 10.49
CA GLY A 41 -12.09 -14.22 10.60
C GLY A 41 -11.63 -12.89 10.01
N ILE A 42 -10.53 -12.88 9.25
CA ILE A 42 -10.15 -11.76 8.39
C ILE A 42 -10.78 -11.93 7.02
N THR A 43 -11.38 -10.87 6.48
CA THR A 43 -11.94 -10.85 5.11
C THR A 43 -11.02 -10.06 4.20
N ILE A 44 -10.45 -10.72 3.19
CA ILE A 44 -9.67 -10.05 2.15
C ILE A 44 -10.64 -9.52 1.10
N GLU A 45 -10.67 -8.19 0.94
CA GLU A 45 -11.59 -7.51 0.02
C GLU A 45 -10.98 -7.40 -1.36
N ASP A 46 -9.72 -6.97 -1.42
CA ASP A 46 -8.98 -6.80 -2.67
C ASP A 46 -7.49 -7.05 -2.48
N GLU A 47 -6.84 -7.44 -3.58
CA GLU A 47 -5.41 -7.61 -3.66
C GLU A 47 -4.83 -6.86 -4.87
N TYR A 48 -3.72 -6.14 -4.65
CA TYR A 48 -3.11 -5.29 -5.66
C TYR A 48 -1.62 -5.54 -5.79
N ILE A 49 -1.15 -5.66 -7.02
CA ILE A 49 0.29 -5.63 -7.36
C ILE A 49 0.59 -4.26 -7.98
N ILE A 50 1.41 -3.46 -7.31
CA ILE A 50 1.63 -2.06 -7.62
C ILE A 50 3.14 -1.82 -7.77
N PRO A 51 3.67 -1.71 -8.99
CA PRO A 51 5.05 -1.27 -9.19
C PRO A 51 5.18 0.18 -8.71
N ASP A 52 6.28 0.51 -8.05
CA ASP A 52 6.58 1.89 -7.73
C ASP A 52 6.94 2.67 -9.02
N LYS A 53 6.84 3.99 -8.95
CA LYS A 53 7.08 4.84 -10.13
C LYS A 53 8.54 4.89 -10.59
N PHE A 54 9.46 4.39 -9.77
CA PHE A 54 10.89 4.45 -10.01
C PHE A 54 11.48 3.11 -10.48
N ASP A 55 10.64 2.07 -10.63
CA ASP A 55 11.06 0.70 -10.94
C ASP A 55 12.06 0.13 -9.91
N TRP A 56 11.99 0.61 -8.67
CA TRP A 56 12.83 0.16 -7.57
C TRP A 56 12.20 -1.02 -6.83
N CYS A 57 10.89 -0.96 -6.59
CA CYS A 57 10.17 -1.98 -5.86
C CYS A 57 8.75 -2.19 -6.39
N THR A 58 8.16 -3.33 -6.02
CA THR A 58 6.77 -3.65 -6.26
C THR A 58 6.10 -3.92 -4.91
N TYR A 59 4.97 -3.26 -4.68
CA TYR A 59 4.12 -3.52 -3.53
C TYR A 59 3.09 -4.60 -3.87
N TYR A 60 2.93 -5.57 -2.98
CA TYR A 60 1.78 -6.46 -2.95
C TYR A 60 0.92 -6.07 -1.76
N VAL A 61 -0.25 -5.51 -2.04
CA VAL A 61 -1.12 -4.84 -1.05
C VAL A 61 -2.40 -5.64 -0.87
N LEU A 62 -2.77 -5.90 0.38
CA LEU A 62 -4.04 -6.50 0.78
C LEU A 62 -4.91 -5.42 1.40
N VAL A 63 -6.13 -5.22 0.89
CA VAL A 63 -7.18 -4.48 1.59
C VAL A 63 -8.06 -5.51 2.27
N ALA A 64 -8.19 -5.40 3.59
CA ALA A 64 -8.87 -6.41 4.40
C ALA A 64 -9.68 -5.78 5.51
N THR A 65 -10.65 -6.53 6.03
CA THR A 65 -11.48 -6.14 7.18
C THR A 65 -11.40 -7.19 8.27
N ASN A 66 -11.18 -6.75 9.51
CA ASN A 66 -11.25 -7.62 10.68
C ASN A 66 -12.72 -7.93 10.99
N ASN A 67 -13.13 -9.19 10.84
CA ASN A 67 -14.48 -9.67 11.17
C ASN A 67 -14.42 -10.81 12.20
N THR A 68 -13.40 -10.81 13.07
CA THR A 68 -13.18 -11.87 14.06
C THR A 68 -14.12 -11.78 15.27
N GLY A 69 -14.85 -10.67 15.42
CA GLY A 69 -15.65 -10.34 16.60
C GLY A 69 -14.84 -9.78 17.76
N ARG A 70 -13.53 -9.54 17.56
CA ARG A 70 -12.56 -9.10 18.57
C ARG A 70 -11.49 -8.20 17.94
N ASP A 71 -10.79 -7.44 18.79
CA ASP A 71 -9.62 -6.67 18.37
C ASP A 71 -8.43 -7.63 18.23
N VAL A 72 -7.64 -7.49 17.15
CA VAL A 72 -6.58 -8.45 16.80
C VAL A 72 -5.26 -7.79 16.41
N GLU A 73 -4.17 -8.47 16.73
CA GLU A 73 -2.86 -8.27 16.11
C GLU A 73 -2.74 -9.21 14.89
N ILE A 74 -2.15 -8.73 13.81
CA ILE A 74 -1.96 -9.51 12.59
C ILE A 74 -0.50 -9.43 12.16
N ASN A 75 0.15 -10.59 12.03
CA ASN A 75 1.45 -10.74 11.40
C ASN A 75 1.27 -11.35 10.02
N ALA A 76 1.96 -10.81 9.01
CA ALA A 76 1.82 -11.22 7.63
C ALA A 76 3.16 -11.51 6.97
N ASP A 77 3.27 -12.71 6.41
CA ASP A 77 4.42 -13.17 5.66
C ASP A 77 4.12 -13.11 4.16
N PHE A 78 4.71 -12.15 3.47
CA PHE A 78 4.54 -11.97 2.03
C PHE A 78 5.68 -12.63 1.27
N SER A 79 5.35 -13.52 0.33
CA SER A 79 6.31 -14.24 -0.49
C SER A 79 6.18 -13.89 -1.96
N ALA A 80 7.31 -13.79 -2.66
CA ALA A 80 7.38 -13.78 -4.11
C ALA A 80 8.09 -15.05 -4.61
N THR A 81 7.50 -15.72 -5.60
CA THR A 81 8.00 -16.98 -6.17
C THR A 81 8.31 -16.84 -7.66
N ASP A 82 9.36 -17.52 -8.12
CA ASP A 82 9.69 -17.59 -9.54
C ASP A 82 8.80 -18.60 -10.32
N SER A 83 9.02 -18.72 -11.63
CA SER A 83 8.29 -19.68 -12.48
C SER A 83 8.50 -21.15 -12.12
N LYS A 84 9.49 -21.47 -11.29
CA LYS A 84 9.76 -22.81 -10.75
C LYS A 84 9.13 -23.00 -9.36
N LYS A 85 8.35 -22.02 -8.88
CA LYS A 85 7.75 -21.97 -7.54
C LYS A 85 8.78 -21.91 -6.41
N SER A 86 10.02 -21.48 -6.69
CA SER A 86 11.00 -21.21 -5.63
C SER A 86 10.74 -19.82 -5.07
N VAL A 87 10.74 -19.68 -3.73
CA VAL A 87 10.68 -18.37 -3.08
C VAL A 87 11.96 -17.60 -3.40
N VAL A 88 11.82 -16.43 -4.02
CA VAL A 88 12.93 -15.53 -4.37
C VAL A 88 13.02 -14.33 -3.43
N SER A 89 11.94 -14.03 -2.71
CA SER A 89 11.91 -12.98 -1.70
C SER A 89 10.78 -13.25 -0.70
N LEU A 90 11.06 -12.96 0.58
CA LEU A 90 10.13 -13.03 1.70
C LEU A 90 10.26 -11.71 2.45
N VAL A 91 9.13 -11.07 2.75
CA VAL A 91 9.06 -9.83 3.52
C VAL A 91 7.92 -9.90 4.52
N HIS A 92 8.05 -9.17 5.61
CA HIS A 92 7.12 -9.24 6.74
C HIS A 92 6.44 -7.89 6.94
N ASP A 93 5.20 -7.94 7.39
CA ASP A 93 4.44 -6.78 7.83
C ASP A 93 3.61 -7.13 9.06
N ARG A 94 3.26 -6.12 9.86
CA ARG A 94 2.52 -6.27 11.11
C ARG A 94 1.49 -5.16 11.24
N ALA A 95 0.31 -5.53 11.74
CA ALA A 95 -0.69 -4.61 12.26
C ALA A 95 -0.84 -4.89 13.76
N ASP A 96 -0.32 -3.98 14.60
CA ASP A 96 -0.23 -4.20 16.06
C ASP A 96 -1.60 -4.30 16.74
N ALA A 97 -2.59 -3.56 16.23
CA ALA A 97 -3.97 -3.65 16.70
C ALA A 97 -4.98 -3.19 15.64
N VAL A 98 -5.88 -4.08 15.25
CA VAL A 98 -6.98 -3.82 14.33
C VAL A 98 -8.29 -4.11 15.05
N LYS A 99 -9.15 -3.10 15.16
CA LYS A 99 -10.44 -3.20 15.82
C LYS A 99 -11.40 -4.13 15.07
N ASP A 100 -12.31 -4.81 15.77
CA ASP A 100 -13.40 -5.54 15.11
C ASP A 100 -14.23 -4.61 14.20
N GLY A 101 -14.49 -5.06 12.97
CA GLY A 101 -15.15 -4.31 11.91
C GLY A 101 -14.29 -3.25 11.21
N GLN A 102 -13.02 -3.09 11.59
CA GLN A 102 -12.12 -2.11 10.98
C GLN A 102 -11.51 -2.63 9.67
N GLN A 103 -11.53 -1.80 8.63
CA GLN A 103 -10.75 -2.00 7.41
C GLN A 103 -9.29 -1.57 7.65
N PHE A 104 -8.36 -2.38 7.18
CA PHE A 104 -6.93 -2.18 7.28
C PHE A 104 -6.23 -2.61 5.99
N ILE A 105 -4.99 -2.17 5.83
CA ILE A 105 -4.14 -2.57 4.72
C ILE A 105 -2.91 -3.27 5.27
N LEU A 106 -2.52 -4.40 4.68
CA LEU A 106 -1.21 -5.04 4.85
C LEU A 106 -0.46 -5.02 3.52
N TYR A 107 0.87 -5.02 3.55
CA TYR A 107 1.64 -5.03 2.31
C TYR A 107 3.02 -5.69 2.43
N GLY A 108 3.46 -6.30 1.32
CA GLY A 108 4.85 -6.67 1.10
C GLY A 108 5.53 -5.73 0.12
N GLN A 109 6.69 -5.19 0.46
CA GLN A 109 7.53 -4.41 -0.46
C GLN A 109 8.68 -5.26 -0.98
N PHE A 110 8.67 -5.54 -2.29
CA PHE A 110 9.66 -6.40 -2.93
C PHE A 110 10.58 -5.60 -3.83
N LEU A 111 11.90 -5.71 -3.65
CA LEU A 111 12.87 -5.08 -4.55
C LEU A 111 12.81 -5.73 -5.93
N ASN A 112 12.67 -4.92 -6.99
CA ASN A 112 12.52 -5.42 -8.36
C ASN A 112 13.73 -6.24 -8.83
N GLU A 113 14.93 -5.98 -8.28
CA GLU A 113 16.12 -6.78 -8.55
C GLU A 113 16.02 -8.24 -8.06
N ASN A 114 15.23 -8.49 -7.01
CA ASN A 114 15.01 -9.81 -6.44
C ASN A 114 13.86 -10.55 -7.15
N ILE A 115 12.85 -9.81 -7.58
CA ILE A 115 11.65 -10.35 -8.25
C ILE A 115 11.72 -10.12 -9.76
N LYS A 116 12.30 -11.08 -10.48
CA LYS A 116 12.35 -11.03 -11.95
C LYS A 116 10.94 -11.06 -12.55
N GLY A 117 10.79 -10.50 -13.75
CA GLY A 117 9.51 -10.46 -14.46
C GLY A 117 8.81 -11.83 -14.49
N GLY A 118 7.55 -11.85 -14.03
CA GLY A 118 6.74 -13.07 -13.91
C GLY A 118 6.71 -13.71 -12.52
N ALA A 119 7.15 -13.01 -11.48
CA ALA A 119 6.98 -13.45 -10.10
C ALA A 119 5.49 -13.60 -9.75
N THR A 120 5.17 -14.64 -8.97
CA THR A 120 3.85 -14.84 -8.36
C THR A 120 3.94 -14.50 -6.88
N PHE A 121 2.98 -13.75 -6.37
CA PHE A 121 2.94 -13.31 -4.99
C PHE A 121 1.94 -14.12 -4.17
N SER A 122 2.23 -14.31 -2.89
CA SER A 122 1.34 -14.95 -1.92
C SER A 122 1.57 -14.35 -0.54
N TYR A 123 0.64 -14.60 0.38
CA TYR A 123 0.74 -14.20 1.79
C TYR A 123 0.30 -15.34 2.70
N ASP A 124 0.72 -15.27 3.96
CA ASP A 124 0.22 -16.08 5.08
C ASP A 124 -0.06 -15.13 6.24
N LEU A 125 -1.22 -15.28 6.89
CA LEU A 125 -1.65 -14.41 8.00
C LEU A 125 -1.72 -15.18 9.31
N ASN A 126 -1.02 -14.68 10.32
CA ASN A 126 -1.16 -15.11 11.71
C ASN A 126 -1.91 -14.05 12.51
N VAL A 127 -3.05 -14.43 13.10
CA VAL A 127 -3.98 -13.53 13.79
C VAL A 127 -4.06 -13.94 15.26
N ALA A 128 -3.81 -12.98 16.16
CA ALA A 128 -3.91 -13.15 17.60
C ALA A 128 -4.83 -12.08 18.20
N GLU A 129 -5.56 -12.41 19.27
CA GLU A 129 -6.35 -11.42 20.01
C GLU A 129 -5.41 -10.42 20.72
N THR A 130 -5.79 -9.14 20.75
CA THR A 130 -5.04 -8.08 21.45
C THR A 130 -6.00 -7.16 22.20
N ASP A 131 -5.58 -6.64 23.34
CA ASP A 131 -6.27 -5.62 24.11
C ASP A 131 -5.63 -4.22 23.94
N ASN A 132 -4.62 -4.11 23.06
CA ASN A 132 -3.81 -2.91 22.89
C ASN A 132 -4.39 -1.92 21.85
N CYS A 133 -5.63 -2.11 21.39
CA CYS A 133 -6.22 -1.27 20.35
C CYS A 133 -6.62 0.12 20.88
N THR A 134 -6.08 1.18 20.28
CA THR A 134 -6.41 2.58 20.61
C THR A 134 -7.17 3.29 19.49
N TYR A 135 -7.70 2.55 18.52
CA TYR A 135 -8.42 3.08 17.35
C TYR A 135 -9.49 4.12 17.70
N ASN A 136 -10.32 3.86 18.71
CA ASN A 136 -11.39 4.78 19.13
C ASN A 136 -10.89 6.06 19.82
N MET A 137 -9.60 6.17 20.12
CA MET A 137 -8.99 7.36 20.74
C MET A 137 -8.42 8.31 19.69
N VAL A 138 -8.33 7.86 18.44
CA VAL A 138 -7.73 8.62 17.34
C VAL A 138 -8.80 8.92 16.30
N ASP A 139 -8.77 10.12 15.76
CA ASP A 139 -9.52 10.45 14.54
C ASP A 139 -8.55 10.86 13.43
N ILE A 140 -8.95 10.60 12.18
CA ILE A 140 -8.17 10.92 10.99
C ILE A 140 -8.95 11.87 10.10
N ASP A 141 -8.35 13.04 9.86
CA ASP A 141 -8.84 14.03 8.91
C ASP A 141 -7.96 14.07 7.66
N THR A 142 -8.57 14.21 6.50
CA THR A 142 -7.86 14.36 5.22
C THR A 142 -8.21 15.68 4.55
N ASN A 143 -7.20 16.39 4.05
CA ASN A 143 -7.35 17.60 3.28
C ASN A 143 -6.61 17.48 1.94
N ALA A 144 -7.37 17.44 0.85
CA ALA A 144 -6.81 17.40 -0.50
C ALA A 144 -6.06 18.71 -0.81
N LYS A 145 -4.82 18.56 -1.27
CA LYS A 145 -4.00 19.65 -1.83
C LYS A 145 -3.81 19.39 -3.33
N GLU A 146 -3.25 20.35 -4.07
CA GLU A 146 -3.14 20.25 -5.54
C GLU A 146 -2.43 18.98 -6.06
N LYS A 147 -1.51 18.39 -5.27
CA LYS A 147 -0.68 17.24 -5.72
C LYS A 147 -0.56 16.11 -4.70
N CYS A 148 -1.22 16.22 -3.55
CA CYS A 148 -1.06 15.32 -2.42
C CYS A 148 -2.24 15.49 -1.46
N ILE A 149 -2.31 14.62 -0.46
CA ILE A 149 -3.29 14.72 0.62
C ILE A 149 -2.51 14.99 1.88
N GLU A 150 -2.95 15.99 2.63
CA GLU A 150 -2.54 16.18 4.01
C GLU A 150 -3.43 15.29 4.88
N VAL A 151 -2.84 14.33 5.56
CA VAL A 151 -3.52 13.50 6.55
C VAL A 151 -3.14 13.99 7.94
N SER A 152 -4.12 14.21 8.79
CA SER A 152 -3.93 14.61 10.19
C SER A 152 -4.55 13.57 11.10
N ALA A 153 -3.84 13.20 12.16
CA ALA A 153 -4.39 12.40 13.25
C ALA A 153 -4.55 13.26 14.48
N THR A 154 -5.65 13.09 15.22
CA THR A 154 -5.86 13.69 16.54
C THR A 154 -6.02 12.61 17.57
N ASN A 155 -5.16 12.58 18.60
CA ASN A 155 -5.32 11.71 19.77
C ASN A 155 -6.17 12.45 20.82
N TYR A 156 -7.41 12.01 21.01
CA TYR A 156 -8.34 12.59 21.98
C TYR A 156 -8.17 12.06 23.41
N SER A 157 -7.28 11.09 23.63
CA SER A 157 -7.01 10.60 24.98
C SER A 157 -6.04 11.53 25.73
N GLU A 158 -5.99 11.37 27.05
CA GLU A 158 -4.98 12.02 27.91
C GLU A 158 -3.65 11.26 27.94
N LYS A 159 -3.54 10.14 27.21
CA LYS A 159 -2.40 9.23 27.26
C LYS A 159 -1.66 9.23 25.94
N ASP A 160 -0.36 9.00 26.05
CA ASP A 160 0.48 8.73 24.90
C ASP A 160 0.22 7.31 24.38
N ILE A 161 0.23 7.18 23.06
CA ILE A 161 0.06 5.90 22.35
C ILE A 161 1.20 5.72 21.35
N GLN A 162 1.31 4.54 20.74
CA GLN A 162 2.23 4.36 19.61
C GLN A 162 1.77 5.19 18.41
N GLY A 163 2.72 5.53 17.55
CA GLY A 163 2.46 6.25 16.31
C GLY A 163 1.31 5.65 15.50
N VAL A 164 0.59 6.51 14.77
CA VAL A 164 -0.53 6.09 13.93
C VAL A 164 0.00 5.73 12.55
N GLY A 165 -0.02 4.43 12.24
CA GLY A 165 0.40 3.90 10.95
C GLY A 165 -0.71 4.10 9.91
N VAL A 166 -0.59 5.14 9.08
CA VAL A 166 -1.52 5.43 7.99
C VAL A 166 -1.03 4.76 6.71
N ARG A 167 -1.92 4.03 6.05
CA ARG A 167 -1.65 3.30 4.81
C ARG A 167 -2.68 3.70 3.77
N THR A 168 -2.21 4.11 2.60
CA THR A 168 -3.07 4.69 1.56
C THR A 168 -2.84 4.03 0.22
N LEU A 169 -3.93 3.54 -0.37
CA LEU A 169 -3.98 3.04 -1.74
C LEU A 169 -4.58 4.12 -2.64
N PHE A 170 -3.84 4.53 -3.67
CA PHE A 170 -4.32 5.50 -4.67
C PHE A 170 -4.81 4.76 -5.90
N THR A 171 -5.96 5.20 -6.43
CA THR A 171 -6.60 4.57 -7.58
C THR A 171 -6.91 5.57 -8.69
N LYS A 172 -6.88 5.09 -9.93
CA LYS A 172 -7.28 5.83 -11.13
C LYS A 172 -8.22 4.96 -11.94
N ASN A 173 -9.44 5.42 -12.20
CA ASN A 173 -10.46 4.66 -12.93
C ASN A 173 -10.66 3.23 -12.35
N GLY A 174 -10.65 3.11 -11.02
CA GLY A 174 -10.82 1.83 -10.30
C GLY A 174 -9.61 0.90 -10.33
N ARG A 175 -8.43 1.36 -10.78
CA ARG A 175 -7.17 0.59 -10.74
C ARG A 175 -6.20 1.21 -9.75
N ALA A 176 -5.54 0.40 -8.94
CA ALA A 176 -4.45 0.88 -8.09
C ALA A 176 -3.29 1.45 -8.94
N VAL A 177 -2.78 2.62 -8.57
CA VAL A 177 -1.69 3.30 -9.27
C VAL A 177 -0.53 3.69 -8.37
N ALA A 178 -0.74 3.74 -7.06
CA ALA A 178 0.31 3.96 -6.08
C ALA A 178 -0.13 3.46 -4.69
N PHE A 179 0.86 3.21 -3.85
CA PHE A 179 0.69 2.94 -2.44
C PHE A 179 1.66 3.82 -1.65
N ASP A 180 1.20 4.36 -0.52
CA ASP A 180 1.99 5.23 0.35
C ASP A 180 1.68 4.93 1.82
N THR A 181 2.69 5.08 2.66
CA THR A 181 2.58 4.82 4.10
C THR A 181 3.28 5.93 4.85
N VAL A 182 2.63 6.46 5.88
CA VAL A 182 3.25 7.41 6.82
C VAL A 182 2.94 6.98 8.24
N ASN A 183 3.84 7.31 9.15
CA ASN A 183 3.59 7.18 10.57
C ASN A 183 3.42 8.58 11.16
N ILE A 184 2.28 8.81 11.81
CA ILE A 184 2.00 10.06 12.51
C ILE A 184 2.39 9.87 13.98
N ALA A 185 3.56 10.41 14.32
CA ALA A 185 4.16 10.36 15.64
C ALA A 185 5.19 11.50 15.80
N ASP A 186 5.77 11.60 16.98
CA ASP A 186 6.95 12.44 17.26
C ASP A 186 8.28 11.73 16.91
N VAL A 187 9.40 12.37 17.28
CA VAL A 187 10.75 11.78 17.16
C VAL A 187 10.93 10.72 18.25
N GLY A 188 10.34 9.55 18.03
CA GLY A 188 10.30 8.48 19.02
C GLY A 188 9.18 7.47 18.85
N TYR A 189 8.36 7.59 17.80
CA TYR A 189 7.17 6.76 17.59
C TYR A 189 6.09 6.94 18.67
N THR A 190 6.13 8.05 19.40
CA THR A 190 5.11 8.41 20.40
C THR A 190 4.12 9.38 19.79
N PHE A 191 2.82 9.13 20.00
CA PHE A 191 1.78 10.07 19.62
C PHE A 191 1.06 10.57 20.88
N HIS A 192 1.32 11.83 21.21
CA HIS A 192 0.94 12.37 22.51
C HIS A 192 -0.56 12.56 22.68
N GLY A 193 -1.03 12.35 23.90
CA GLY A 193 -2.41 12.64 24.30
C GLY A 193 -2.78 14.11 24.06
N GLY A 194 -3.97 14.35 23.50
CA GLY A 194 -4.49 15.69 23.21
C GLY A 194 -3.81 16.41 22.04
N SER A 195 -2.96 15.74 21.27
CA SER A 195 -2.22 16.35 20.17
C SER A 195 -2.82 16.04 18.79
N THR A 196 -2.53 16.92 17.82
CA THR A 196 -2.83 16.72 16.41
C THR A 196 -1.55 16.87 15.61
N ASN A 197 -1.20 15.84 14.84
CA ASN A 197 -0.02 15.83 13.97
C ASN A 197 -0.46 15.51 12.53
N SER A 198 0.29 16.04 11.56
CA SER A 198 -0.05 15.90 10.15
C SER A 198 1.13 15.43 9.30
N GLN A 199 0.84 14.69 8.24
CA GLN A 199 1.80 14.23 7.25
C GLN A 199 1.23 14.41 5.84
N MET A 200 2.13 14.47 4.85
CA MET A 200 1.75 14.54 3.44
C MET A 200 1.91 13.17 2.80
N ILE A 201 0.85 12.68 2.16
CA ILE A 201 0.83 11.42 1.42
C ILE A 201 0.53 11.68 -0.06
N GLY A 202 0.94 10.74 -0.92
CA GLY A 202 0.63 10.78 -2.35
C GLY A 202 1.49 11.76 -3.15
N LEU A 203 2.53 12.36 -2.55
CA LEU A 203 3.51 13.18 -3.28
C LEU A 203 4.18 12.40 -4.42
N ASN A 204 4.32 11.10 -4.21
CA ASN A 204 4.88 10.18 -5.19
C ASN A 204 3.82 9.37 -5.95
N ALA A 205 2.54 9.57 -5.66
CA ALA A 205 1.49 8.93 -6.43
C ALA A 205 1.48 9.49 -7.86
N SER A 206 1.21 8.61 -8.83
CA SER A 206 0.87 9.03 -10.19
C SER A 206 -0.46 9.80 -10.18
N ASP A 207 -0.95 10.24 -11.34
CA ASP A 207 -2.32 10.77 -11.46
C ASP A 207 -3.36 9.77 -10.89
N TYR A 208 -4.16 10.19 -9.90
CA TYR A 208 -5.21 9.41 -9.23
C TYR A 208 -6.52 10.21 -9.18
N ASP A 209 -7.67 9.52 -9.10
CA ASP A 209 -8.99 10.14 -8.95
C ASP A 209 -9.71 9.74 -7.66
N ASN A 210 -9.21 8.71 -6.96
CA ASN A 210 -9.76 8.24 -5.69
C ASN A 210 -8.67 7.58 -4.84
N TYR A 211 -8.92 7.38 -3.54
CA TYR A 211 -8.02 6.70 -2.63
C TYR A 211 -8.77 5.94 -1.53
N ILE A 212 -8.14 4.90 -1.00
CA ILE A 212 -8.55 4.20 0.22
C ILE A 212 -7.51 4.53 1.27
N ILE A 213 -7.94 5.09 2.41
CA ILE A 213 -7.09 5.39 3.54
C ILE A 213 -7.50 4.51 4.73
N THR A 214 -6.53 3.81 5.30
CA THR A 214 -6.70 3.05 6.54
C THR A 214 -5.63 3.50 7.53
N TYR A 215 -5.89 3.30 8.82
CA TYR A 215 -4.91 3.58 9.85
C TYR A 215 -4.95 2.52 10.94
N ILE A 216 -3.81 2.26 11.55
CA ILE A 216 -3.65 1.37 12.70
C ILE A 216 -3.15 2.21 13.88
N SER A 217 -3.70 1.96 15.06
CA SER A 217 -3.33 2.65 16.29
C SER A 217 -3.36 1.67 17.46
N ALA A 218 -2.22 1.58 18.14
CA ALA A 218 -2.03 0.75 19.31
C ALA A 218 -1.44 1.57 20.48
N GLY A 219 -1.73 1.15 21.72
CA GLY A 219 -1.08 1.68 22.91
C GLY A 219 0.34 1.12 23.08
N PHE A 220 1.08 1.60 24.08
CA PHE A 220 2.34 0.96 24.45
C PHE A 220 2.07 -0.34 25.20
N ASP A 221 2.69 -1.45 24.77
CA ASP A 221 2.64 -2.70 25.54
C ASP A 221 3.22 -2.42 26.94
N THR A 222 2.45 -2.72 27.97
CA THR A 222 2.86 -2.50 29.36
C THR A 222 4.05 -3.37 29.82
N GLU A 223 4.58 -4.23 28.94
CA GLU A 223 5.69 -5.16 29.25
C GLU A 223 7.04 -4.79 28.61
N GLN A 224 7.14 -3.74 27.78
CA GLN A 224 8.46 -3.29 27.30
C GLN A 224 9.07 -2.27 28.25
N THR A 225 9.50 -2.72 29.42
CA THR A 225 10.57 -2.04 30.17
C THR A 225 11.89 -2.23 29.41
N PHE A 226 12.44 -1.14 28.87
CA PHE A 226 13.79 -1.07 28.32
C PHE A 226 14.86 -1.49 29.34
#